data_AF-A0A2H9L344-F1
#
_entry.id   AF-A0A2H9L344-F1
#
_cell.length_a   1.000
_cell.length_b   1.000
_cell.length_c   1.000
_cell.angle_alpha   90.00
_cell.angle_beta   90.00
_cell.angle_gamma   90.00
#
_symmetry.space_group_name_H-M   'P 1'
#
loop_
_entity.id
_entity.type
_entity.pdbx_description
1 polymer ?
#
loop_
_entity_poly.entity_id
_entity_poly.type
_entity_poly.pdbx_seq_one_letter_code
_entity_poly.pdbx_strand_id
1 'polypeptide(L)' 'MKPKELCETLYAEFGPQRWWPGETPFEVIVGAVLTQNTAWSNVEKAIANLKKAKLLTPTKLAHAPLSKIRAAIK' A
#
# COMPACT_ATOMS: atom_id res chain seq x y z
N MET A 1 -24.57 19.29 -9.03
CA MET A 1 -24.33 17.84 -9.06
C MET A 1 -24.26 17.33 -7.64
N LYS A 2 -25.06 16.32 -7.28
CA LYS A 2 -25.00 15.67 -5.97
C LYS A 2 -23.79 14.72 -5.91
N PRO A 3 -23.24 14.41 -4.73
CA PRO A 3 -22.09 13.51 -4.61
C PRO A 3 -22.28 12.16 -5.31
N LYS A 4 -23.50 11.60 -5.26
CA LYS A 4 -23.84 10.35 -5.93
C LYS A 4 -23.69 10.43 -7.46
N GLU A 5 -24.22 11.49 -8.07
CA GLU A 5 -24.17 11.72 -9.52
C GLU A 5 -22.73 11.89 -10.01
N LEU A 6 -21.87 12.53 -9.19
CA LEU A 6 -20.44 12.65 -9.47
C LEU A 6 -19.74 11.28 -9.46
N CYS A 7 -19.98 10.47 -8.42
CA CYS A 7 -19.40 9.13 -8.34
C CYS A 7 -19.84 8.23 -9.51
N GLU A 8 -21.12 8.29 -9.90
CA GLU A 8 -21.65 7.53 -11.04
C GLU A 8 -21.02 7.97 -12.36
N THR A 9 -20.85 9.29 -12.57
CA THR A 9 -20.21 9.83 -13.78
C THR A 9 -18.75 9.40 -13.86
N LEU A 10 -17.99 9.55 -12.78
CA LEU A 10 -16.58 9.13 -12.72
C LEU A 10 -16.43 7.62 -12.91
N TYR A 11 -17.33 6.83 -12.33
CA TYR A 11 -17.30 5.38 -12.48
C TYR A 11 -17.64 4.95 -13.91
N ALA A 12 -18.61 5.60 -14.56
CA ALA A 12 -18.96 5.32 -15.95
C ALA A 12 -17.81 5.63 -16.92
N GLU A 13 -17.09 6.72 -16.68
CA GLU A 13 -15.97 7.14 -17.53
C GLU A 13 -14.72 6.27 -17.32
N PHE A 14 -14.31 6.07 -16.07
CA PHE A 14 -13.01 5.45 -15.79
C PHE A 14 -13.12 3.96 -15.46
N GLY A 15 -14.31 3.47 -15.07
CA GLY A 15 -14.51 2.09 -14.63
C GLY A 15 -13.81 1.77 -13.30
N PRO A 16 -13.64 0.47 -12.97
CA PRO A 16 -12.98 0.05 -11.74
C PRO A 16 -11.51 0.50 -11.70
N GLN A 17 -11.20 1.52 -10.90
CA GLN A 17 -9.84 2.10 -10.85
C GLN A 17 -8.80 1.22 -10.17
N ARG A 18 -9.23 0.29 -9.30
CA ARG A 18 -8.31 -0.44 -8.38
C ARG A 18 -7.34 0.52 -7.70
N TRP A 19 -7.88 1.67 -7.27
CA TRP A 19 -7.19 2.89 -6.84
C TRP A 19 -6.11 2.68 -5.77
N TRP A 20 -6.14 1.55 -5.07
CA TRP A 20 -5.05 1.09 -4.23
C TRP A 20 -4.55 -0.28 -4.70
N PRO A 21 -3.38 -0.36 -5.36
CA PRO A 21 -2.82 -1.64 -5.77
C PRO A 21 -2.30 -2.39 -4.55
N GLY A 22 -2.61 -3.69 -4.47
CA GLY A 22 -2.10 -4.57 -3.44
C GLY A 22 -2.60 -6.00 -3.66
N GLU A 23 -1.73 -6.99 -3.43
CA GLU A 23 -2.10 -8.40 -3.59
C GLU A 23 -2.88 -8.92 -2.38
N THR A 24 -2.69 -8.28 -1.22
CA THR A 24 -3.31 -8.70 0.05
C THR A 24 -3.84 -7.49 0.84
N PRO A 25 -4.85 -7.67 1.71
CA PRO A 25 -5.29 -6.60 2.61
C PRO A 25 -4.17 -6.03 3.48
N PHE A 26 -3.21 -6.86 3.90
CA PHE A 26 -2.08 -6.40 4.71
C PHE A 26 -1.13 -5.52 3.91
N GLU A 27 -0.89 -5.82 2.64
CA GLU A 27 -0.12 -4.95 1.75
C GLU A 27 -0.78 -3.58 1.59
N VAL A 28 -2.11 -3.54 1.43
CA VAL A 28 -2.89 -2.29 1.36
C VAL A 28 -2.70 -1.46 2.63
N ILE A 29 -2.79 -2.09 3.81
CA ILE A 29 -2.58 -1.43 5.11
C ILE A 29 -1.15 -0.87 5.22
N VAL A 30 -0.14 -1.67 4.90
CA VAL A 30 1.27 -1.24 4.96
C VAL A 30 1.52 -0.07 4.02
N GLY A 31 1.01 -0.15 2.79
CA GLY A 31 1.07 0.96 1.83
C GLY A 31 0.44 2.23 2.40
N ALA A 32 -0.77 2.12 2.98
CA ALA A 32 -1.49 3.28 3.51
C ALA A 32 -0.76 3.97 4.68
N VAL A 33 -0.04 3.19 5.50
CA VAL A 33 0.82 3.73 6.57
C VAL A 33 2.05 4.43 6.01
N LEU A 34 2.72 3.84 5.02
CA LEU A 34 3.94 4.41 4.44
C LEU A 34 3.66 5.69 3.64
N THR A 35 2.57 5.74 2.86
CA THR A 35 2.18 6.92 2.05
C THR A 35 1.99 8.18 2.90
N GLN A 36 1.67 8.05 4.20
CA GLN A 36 1.55 9.20 5.10
C GLN A 36 2.88 9.96 5.32
N ASN A 37 4.03 9.31 5.07
CA ASN A 37 5.34 9.85 5.41
C ASN A 37 6.30 9.95 4.20
N THR A 38 5.93 9.47 3.02
CA THR A 38 6.80 9.49 1.84
C THR A 38 6.01 9.43 0.53
N ALA A 39 6.67 9.76 -0.59
CA ALA A 39 6.08 9.68 -1.93
C ALA A 39 5.75 8.22 -2.32
N TRP A 40 4.73 8.03 -3.17
CA TRP A 40 4.27 6.71 -3.62
C TRP A 40 5.41 5.84 -4.18
N SER A 41 6.32 6.43 -4.96
CA SER A 41 7.48 5.71 -5.52
C SER A 41 8.44 5.13 -4.47
N ASN A 42 8.49 5.70 -3.26
CA ASN A 42 9.25 5.16 -2.14
C ASN A 42 8.45 4.08 -1.39
N VAL A 43 7.13 4.20 -1.33
CA VAL A 43 6.23 3.16 -0.80
C VAL A 43 6.35 1.88 -1.63
N GLU A 44 6.33 2.00 -2.96
CA GLU A 44 6.47 0.85 -3.87
C GLU A 44 7.81 0.12 -3.64
N LYS A 45 8.92 0.87 -3.52
CA LYS A 45 10.24 0.31 -3.19
C LYS A 45 10.23 -0.39 -1.84
N ALA A 46 9.65 0.22 -0.82
CA ALA A 46 9.58 -0.35 0.53
C ALA A 46 8.75 -1.65 0.54
N ILE A 47 7.60 -1.67 -0.12
CA ILE A 47 6.76 -2.88 -0.27
C ILE A 47 7.53 -3.97 -1.01
N ALA A 48 8.21 -3.64 -2.12
CA ALA A 48 9.01 -4.60 -2.87
C ALA A 48 10.14 -5.20 -2.00
N ASN A 49 10.81 -4.38 -1.19
CA ASN A 49 11.84 -4.82 -0.25
C ASN A 49 11.28 -5.72 0.85
N LEU A 50 10.12 -5.36 1.43
CA LEU A 50 9.44 -6.17 2.44
C LEU A 50 8.99 -7.52 1.86
N LYS A 51 8.49 -7.56 0.61
CA LYS A 51 8.18 -8.81 -0.11
C LYS A 51 9.44 -9.66 -0.31
N LYS A 52 10.52 -9.07 -0.81
CA LYS A 52 11.81 -9.76 -1.01
C LYS A 52 12.38 -10.33 0.29
N ALA A 53 12.24 -9.59 1.40
CA ALA A 53 12.64 -10.04 2.73
C ALA A 53 11.67 -11.05 3.37
N LYS A 54 10.55 -11.38 2.69
CA LYS A 54 9.46 -12.22 3.21
C LYS A 54 8.85 -11.68 4.52
N LEU A 55 8.81 -10.36 4.68
CA LEU A 55 8.34 -9.67 5.88
C LEU A 55 6.93 -9.08 5.74
N LEU A 56 6.32 -9.12 4.55
CA LEU A 56 5.01 -8.53 4.29
C LEU A 56 3.84 -9.41 4.79
N THR A 57 3.89 -9.86 6.04
CA THR A 57 2.75 -10.45 6.75
C THR A 57 2.73 -9.96 8.20
N PRO A 58 1.56 -9.88 8.86
CA PRO A 58 1.46 -9.34 10.22
C PRO A 58 2.42 -10.01 11.20
N THR A 59 2.40 -11.34 11.23
CA THR A 59 3.23 -12.13 12.15
C THR A 59 4.71 -11.97 11.88
N LYS A 60 5.14 -12.03 10.61
CA LYS A 60 6.58 -11.94 10.29
C LYS A 60 7.12 -10.55 10.53
N LEU A 61 6.34 -9.51 10.24
CA LEU A 61 6.73 -8.13 10.51
C LEU A 61 6.83 -7.86 12.01
N ALA A 62 5.86 -8.32 12.80
CA ALA A 62 5.84 -8.11 14.26
C ALA A 62 7.02 -8.77 15.00
N HIS A 63 7.52 -9.90 14.49
CA HIS A 63 8.64 -10.63 15.10
C HIS A 63 10.00 -10.30 14.44
N ALA A 64 10.02 -9.46 13.40
CA ALA A 64 11.27 -9.12 12.73
C ALA A 64 12.10 -8.15 13.59
N PRO A 65 13.44 -8.29 13.60
CA PRO A 65 14.31 -7.28 14.19
C PRO A 65 14.07 -5.92 13.55
N LEU A 66 13.98 -4.86 14.36
CA LEU A 66 13.79 -3.48 13.88
C LEU A 66 14.82 -3.07 12.82
N SER A 67 16.05 -3.60 12.90
CA SER A 67 17.09 -3.36 11.91
C SER A 67 16.73 -3.90 10.51
N LYS A 68 16.08 -5.08 10.44
CA LYS A 68 15.61 -5.65 9.17
C LYS A 68 14.45 -4.84 8.59
N ILE A 69 13.50 -4.42 9.43
CA ILE A 69 12.38 -3.58 8.99
C ILE A 69 12.91 -2.26 8.47
N ARG A 70 13.81 -1.59 9.22
CA ARG A 70 14.44 -0.33 8.83
C ARG A 70 15.15 -0.44 7.49
N ALA A 71 15.90 -1.51 7.26
CA ALA A 71 16.59 -1.71 5.99
C ALA A 71 15.63 -1.86 4.80
N ALA A 72 14.41 -2.38 5.03
CA ALA A 72 13.42 -2.57 3.98
C ALA A 72 12.64 -1.30 3.64
N ILE A 73 12.50 -0.35 4.58
CA ILE A 73 11.71 0.88 4.42
C ILE A 73 12.55 2.15 4.19
N LYS A 74 13.83 2.00 3.85
CA LYS A 74 14.72 3.12 3.50
C LYS A 74 14.48 3.63 2.08
#